data_AF-A0A397W188-F1
#
_entry.id   AF-A0A397W188-F1
#
_cell.length_a   1.000
_cell.length_b   1.000
_cell.length_c   1.000
_cell.angle_alpha   90.00
_cell.angle_beta   90.00
_cell.angle_gamma   90.00
#
_symmetry.space_group_name_H-M   'P 1'
#
loop_
_entity.id
_entity.type
_entity.pdbx_description
1 polymer ?
#
loop_
_entity_poly.entity_id
_entity_poly.type
_entity_poly.pdbx_seq_one_letter_code
_entity_poly.pdbx_strand_id
1 'polypeptide(L)'
;MNFEISLDKDDGAILNTPINNCTETITNRKKTLGILYGLGYNLNYIIGEDAFNPNNIWTLVRSPGITLVLYVICGIISLLGSSIYIELGIRSLPSGIGEQKYITDAFHPKRNVGHVFSFVALFVVFPFIIVAESFSSAQYFLYCFRGNLDVHWM
;
A
#
# COMPACT_ATOMS: atom_id res chain seq x y z
N MET A 1 15.29 -23.70 -15.42
CA MET A 1 14.69 -23.15 -16.65
C MET A 1 14.95 -21.64 -16.61
N ASN A 2 15.98 -21.19 -17.33
CA ASN A 2 16.47 -19.81 -17.31
C ASN A 2 15.62 -18.97 -18.28
N PHE A 3 15.19 -17.78 -17.84
CA PHE A 3 14.37 -16.88 -18.64
C PHE A 3 15.20 -15.66 -19.04
N GLU A 4 15.65 -15.65 -20.29
CA GLU A 4 16.19 -14.49 -21.00
C GLU A 4 15.05 -13.73 -21.68
N ILE A 5 15.10 -12.40 -21.64
CA ILE A 5 14.21 -11.52 -22.40
C ILE A 5 15.12 -10.82 -23.42
N SER A 6 14.98 -11.16 -24.70
CA SER A 6 15.59 -10.40 -25.80
C SER A 6 14.78 -9.13 -26.04
N LEU A 7 15.47 -7.99 -26.07
CA LEU A 7 14.96 -6.77 -26.67
C LEU A 7 15.68 -6.60 -28.01
N ASP A 8 14.89 -6.61 -29.08
CA ASP A 8 15.33 -6.43 -30.46
C ASP A 8 15.68 -4.95 -30.70
N LYS A 9 16.96 -4.74 -31.03
CA LYS A 9 17.50 -3.92 -32.12
C LYS A 9 16.84 -2.56 -32.44
N ASP A 10 17.57 -1.49 -32.14
CA ASP A 10 17.50 -0.22 -32.88
C ASP A 10 18.91 0.13 -33.41
N ASP A 11 18.92 0.64 -34.63
CA ASP A 11 20.05 0.67 -35.54
C ASP A 11 20.75 2.03 -35.53
N GLY A 12 22.08 1.99 -35.67
CA GLY A 12 22.82 2.95 -36.51
C GLY A 12 22.93 4.40 -36.04
N ALA A 13 23.90 4.68 -35.16
CA ALA A 13 24.63 5.94 -35.17
C ALA A 13 26.11 5.69 -34.83
N ILE A 14 26.97 5.87 -35.82
CA ILE A 14 28.43 5.75 -35.73
C ILE A 14 28.96 6.92 -34.88
N LEU A 15 29.59 6.63 -33.75
CA LEU A 15 30.45 7.59 -33.04
C LEU A 15 31.82 6.93 -32.78
N ASN A 16 32.76 7.18 -33.66
CA ASN A 16 34.17 6.82 -33.49
C ASN A 16 34.85 7.87 -32.60
N THR A 17 34.87 7.64 -31.29
CA THR A 17 35.81 8.29 -30.36
C THR A 17 36.37 7.22 -29.41
N PRO A 18 37.68 7.24 -29.10
CA PRO A 18 38.27 6.24 -28.20
C PRO A 18 37.85 6.56 -26.75
N ILE A 19 36.72 6.00 -26.32
CA ILE A 19 36.30 6.02 -24.91
C ILE A 19 37.13 4.98 -24.15
N ASN A 20 38.24 5.46 -23.61
CA ASN A 20 38.97 4.88 -22.51
C ASN A 20 38.04 4.49 -21.34
N ASN A 21 37.95 3.18 -21.08
CA ASN A 21 37.68 2.58 -19.76
C ASN A 21 36.62 3.22 -18.84
N CYS A 22 35.41 3.43 -19.35
CA CYS A 22 34.21 3.44 -18.51
C CYS A 22 33.32 2.28 -18.90
N THR A 23 33.74 1.07 -18.56
CA THR A 23 32.79 -0.04 -18.40
C THR A 23 31.94 0.27 -17.16
N GLU A 24 31.03 1.23 -17.28
CA GLU A 24 29.82 1.21 -16.46
C GLU A 24 29.06 -0.04 -16.89
N THR A 25 29.45 -1.16 -16.30
CA THR A 25 28.56 -2.29 -16.16
C THR A 25 27.37 -1.76 -15.38
N ILE A 26 26.33 -1.30 -16.10
CA ILE A 26 24.98 -1.20 -15.58
C ILE A 26 24.59 -2.63 -15.24
N THR A 27 25.06 -3.08 -14.09
CA THR A 27 24.72 -4.37 -13.54
C THR A 27 23.24 -4.25 -13.21
N ASN A 28 22.41 -4.80 -14.10
CA ASN A 28 21.00 -5.08 -13.87
C ASN A 28 20.93 -6.14 -12.75
N ARG A 29 21.32 -5.74 -11.54
CA ARG A 29 21.12 -6.50 -10.32
C ARG A 29 19.63 -6.41 -10.10
N LYS A 30 18.91 -7.50 -10.34
CA LYS A 30 17.54 -7.69 -9.81
C LYS A 30 17.62 -7.38 -8.33
N LYS A 31 17.26 -6.15 -7.93
CA LYS A 31 17.30 -5.70 -6.53
C LYS A 31 16.12 -6.34 -5.84
N THR A 32 16.31 -7.60 -5.44
CA THR A 32 15.35 -8.28 -4.57
C THR A 32 15.50 -7.68 -3.18
N LEU A 33 14.41 -7.10 -2.67
CA LEU A 33 14.34 -6.66 -1.27
C LEU A 33 14.49 -7.90 -0.38
N GLY A 34 15.38 -7.84 0.61
CA GLY A 34 15.50 -8.90 1.60
C GLY A 34 14.24 -9.01 2.46
N ILE A 35 14.02 -10.17 3.09
CA ILE A 35 12.83 -10.45 3.90
C ILE A 35 12.67 -9.43 5.04
N LEU A 36 13.77 -9.07 5.70
CA LEU A 36 13.76 -8.07 6.78
C LEU A 36 13.37 -6.68 6.30
N TYR A 37 13.81 -6.29 5.09
CA TYR A 37 13.44 -5.01 4.49
C TYR A 37 11.95 -4.99 4.09
N GLY A 38 11.45 -6.09 3.53
CA GLY A 38 10.02 -6.25 3.24
C GLY A 38 9.17 -6.19 4.50
N LEU A 39 9.60 -6.86 5.57
CA LEU A 39 8.90 -6.82 6.86
C LEU A 39 8.88 -5.40 7.45
N GLY A 40 10.02 -4.72 7.48
CA GLY A 40 10.11 -3.34 7.99
C GLY A 40 9.20 -2.38 7.22
N TYR A 41 9.14 -2.51 5.89
CA TYR A 41 8.24 -1.71 5.06
C TYR A 41 6.76 -1.94 5.39
N ASN A 42 6.34 -3.21 5.52
CA ASN A 42 4.95 -3.53 5.88
C ASN A 42 4.58 -3.01 7.28
N LEU A 43 5.47 -3.14 8.26
CA LEU A 43 5.24 -2.62 9.61
C LEU A 43 5.10 -1.09 9.62
N ASN A 44 5.94 -0.40 8.84
CA ASN A 44 5.84 1.05 8.71
C ASN A 44 4.53 1.49 8.03
N TYR A 45 4.04 0.72 7.06
CA TYR A 45 2.80 1.02 6.35
C TYR A 45 1.53 0.76 7.20
N ILE A 46 1.55 -0.28 8.04
CA ILE A 46 0.38 -0.67 8.86
C ILE A 46 0.26 0.20 10.12
N ILE A 47 1.37 0.65 10.70
CA ILE A 47 1.35 1.51 11.89
C ILE A 47 0.95 2.93 11.48
N GLY A 48 -0.32 3.27 11.71
CA GLY A 48 -0.89 4.60 11.49
C GLY A 48 -1.18 5.37 12.79
N GLU A 49 -1.81 6.52 12.64
CA GLU A 49 -2.20 7.43 13.72
C GLU A 49 -3.32 6.88 14.62
N ASP A 50 -4.21 6.06 14.09
CA ASP A 50 -5.37 5.51 14.81
C ASP A 50 -4.97 4.62 16.00
N ALA A 51 -3.79 4.01 15.97
CA ALA A 51 -3.28 3.23 17.08
C ALA A 51 -3.09 4.09 18.35
N PHE A 52 -2.91 5.39 18.19
CA PHE A 52 -2.67 6.35 19.27
C PHE A 52 -3.96 7.02 19.79
N ASN A 53 -5.12 6.76 19.18
CA ASN A 53 -6.41 7.32 19.60
C ASN A 53 -7.44 6.25 20.04
N PRO A 54 -7.27 5.61 21.21
CA PRO A 54 -8.24 4.64 21.72
C PRO A 54 -9.58 5.27 22.13
N ASN A 55 -9.66 6.60 22.23
CA ASN A 55 -10.88 7.30 22.68
C ASN A 55 -12.07 7.04 21.74
N ASN A 56 -11.81 6.88 20.45
CA ASN A 56 -12.86 6.61 19.45
C ASN A 56 -13.63 5.33 19.75
N ILE A 57 -12.95 4.28 20.25
CA ILE A 57 -13.57 3.00 20.59
C ILE A 57 -14.08 3.02 22.03
N TRP A 58 -13.32 3.67 22.92
CA TRP A 58 -13.66 3.79 24.34
C TRP A 58 -14.98 4.52 24.57
N THR A 59 -15.25 5.61 23.85
CA THR A 59 -16.49 6.39 24.00
C THR A 59 -17.73 5.53 23.73
N LEU A 60 -17.63 4.60 22.78
CA LEU A 60 -18.72 3.71 22.39
C LEU A 60 -18.89 2.53 23.37
N VAL A 61 -17.79 1.95 23.85
CA VAL A 61 -17.79 0.70 24.63
C VAL A 61 -17.76 0.95 26.14
N ARG A 62 -17.23 2.10 26.58
CA ARG A 62 -17.07 2.57 27.97
C ARG A 62 -16.37 1.55 28.89
N SER A 63 -15.53 0.66 28.33
CA SER A 63 -14.82 -0.38 29.07
C SER A 63 -13.44 -0.69 28.46
N PRO A 64 -12.36 -0.78 29.28
CA PRO A 64 -11.00 -1.06 28.80
C PRO A 64 -10.85 -2.47 28.26
N GLY A 65 -11.42 -3.45 28.97
CA GLY A 65 -11.24 -4.86 28.64
C GLY A 65 -11.87 -5.21 27.30
N ILE A 66 -13.07 -4.68 27.03
CA ILE A 66 -13.78 -4.95 25.78
C ILE A 66 -13.06 -4.26 24.60
N THR A 67 -12.52 -3.07 24.81
CA THR A 67 -11.69 -2.38 23.80
C THR A 67 -10.49 -3.26 23.40
N LEU A 68 -9.75 -3.80 24.37
CA LEU A 68 -8.58 -4.64 24.10
C LEU A 68 -8.96 -5.94 23.35
N VAL A 69 -10.07 -6.57 23.73
CA VAL A 69 -10.60 -7.76 23.02
C VAL A 69 -10.95 -7.42 21.57
N LEU A 70 -11.55 -6.27 21.31
CA LEU A 70 -11.91 -5.84 19.95
C LEU A 70 -10.67 -5.63 19.08
N TYR A 71 -9.59 -5.06 19.63
CA TYR A 71 -8.30 -4.93 18.93
C TYR A 71 -7.73 -6.29 18.53
N VAL A 72 -7.77 -7.29 19.43
CA VAL A 72 -7.30 -8.65 19.14
C VAL A 72 -8.13 -9.30 18.04
N ILE A 73 -9.46 -9.17 18.08
CA ILE A 73 -10.36 -9.71 17.06
C ILE A 73 -10.08 -9.05 15.70
N CYS A 74 -9.95 -7.72 15.67
CA CYS A 74 -9.60 -6.97 14.45
C CYS A 74 -8.26 -7.46 13.87
N GLY A 75 -7.24 -7.66 14.72
CA GLY A 75 -5.94 -8.20 14.31
C GLY A 75 -6.05 -9.58 13.65
N ILE A 76 -6.86 -10.50 14.20
CA ILE A 76 -7.08 -11.83 13.62
C ILE A 76 -7.76 -11.72 12.24
N ILE A 77 -8.79 -10.89 12.12
CA ILE A 77 -9.50 -10.67 10.86
C ILE A 77 -8.54 -10.07 9.81
N SER A 78 -7.70 -9.11 10.20
CA SER A 78 -6.70 -8.51 9.31
C SER A 78 -5.66 -9.53 8.83
N LEU A 79 -5.22 -10.45 9.69
CA LEU A 79 -4.28 -11.52 9.32
C LEU A 79 -4.90 -12.50 8.32
N LEU A 80 -6.15 -12.88 8.52
CA LEU A 80 -6.88 -13.75 7.59
C LEU A 80 -7.08 -13.05 6.23
N GLY A 81 -7.47 -11.78 6.23
CA GLY A 81 -7.63 -10.99 5.01
C GLY A 81 -6.32 -10.87 4.22
N SER A 82 -5.22 -10.53 4.91
CA SER A 82 -3.89 -10.45 4.29
C SER A 82 -3.44 -11.78 3.68
N SER A 83 -3.73 -12.91 4.34
CA SER A 83 -3.37 -14.24 3.83
C SER A 83 -4.06 -14.56 2.49
N ILE A 84 -5.34 -14.23 2.36
CA ILE A 84 -6.09 -14.41 1.10
C ILE A 84 -5.54 -13.49 0.00
N TYR A 85 -5.18 -12.26 0.34
CA TYR A 85 -4.57 -11.31 -0.59
C TYR A 85 -3.20 -11.80 -1.10
N ILE A 86 -2.40 -12.43 -0.24
CA ILE A 86 -1.12 -13.03 -0.64
C ILE A 86 -1.35 -14.17 -1.63
N GLU A 87 -2.33 -15.05 -1.40
CA GLU A 87 -2.66 -16.15 -2.32
C GLU A 87 -3.07 -15.62 -3.70
N LEU A 88 -3.92 -14.60 -3.75
CA LEU A 88 -4.34 -13.94 -4.99
C LEU A 88 -3.17 -13.25 -5.70
N GLY A 89 -2.28 -12.62 -4.94
CA GLY A 89 -1.07 -11.98 -5.47
C GLY A 89 -0.11 -12.98 -6.12
N ILE A 90 0.09 -14.15 -5.49
CA ILE A 90 0.93 -15.22 -6.02
C ILE A 90 0.32 -15.79 -7.31
N ARG A 91 -1.00 -16.02 -7.34
CA ARG A 91 -1.71 -16.53 -8.54
C ARG A 91 -1.57 -15.59 -9.74
N SER A 92 -1.50 -14.28 -9.49
CA SER A 92 -1.52 -13.26 -10.53
C SER A 92 -0.14 -12.98 -11.15
N LEU A 93 0.94 -13.56 -10.63
CA LEU A 93 2.29 -13.38 -11.17
C LEU A 93 2.47 -14.24 -12.44
N PRO A 94 3.01 -13.74 -13.59
CA PRO A 94 3.72 -12.47 -13.83
C PRO A 94 2.89 -11.34 -14.48
N SER A 95 1.62 -11.57 -14.81
CA SER A 95 0.84 -10.67 -15.68
C SER A 95 0.39 -9.36 -15.01
N GLY A 96 0.83 -9.08 -13.78
CA GLY A 96 0.53 -7.86 -13.01
C GLY A 96 0.03 -8.15 -11.59
N ILE A 97 0.14 -7.15 -10.70
CA ILE A 97 -0.31 -7.18 -9.30
C ILE A 97 -1.33 -6.05 -9.10
N GLY A 98 -2.41 -6.32 -8.37
CA GLY A 98 -3.37 -5.29 -7.95
C GLY A 98 -4.83 -5.74 -8.03
N GLU A 99 -5.65 -5.10 -7.21
CA GLU A 99 -7.12 -5.22 -7.17
C GLU A 99 -7.80 -5.15 -8.54
N GLN A 100 -7.40 -4.19 -9.39
CA GLN A 100 -7.95 -4.07 -10.73
C GLN A 100 -7.77 -5.37 -11.53
N LYS A 101 -6.60 -5.99 -11.41
CA LYS A 101 -6.29 -7.22 -12.11
C LYS A 101 -6.98 -8.42 -11.48
N TYR A 102 -7.01 -8.51 -10.16
CA TYR A 102 -7.74 -9.59 -9.47
C TYR A 102 -9.21 -9.63 -9.88
N ILE A 103 -9.84 -8.45 -9.98
CA ILE A 103 -11.23 -8.31 -10.41
C ILE A 103 -11.37 -8.62 -11.91
N THR A 104 -10.42 -8.19 -12.74
CA THR A 104 -10.47 -8.46 -14.19
C THR A 104 -10.20 -9.94 -14.53
N ASP A 105 -9.42 -10.65 -13.72
CA ASP A 105 -9.16 -12.08 -13.88
C ASP A 105 -10.36 -12.92 -13.37
N ALA A 106 -11.06 -12.45 -12.32
CA ALA A 106 -12.25 -13.12 -11.78
C ALA A 106 -13.52 -12.90 -12.62
N PHE A 107 -13.68 -11.71 -13.22
CA PHE A 107 -14.84 -11.35 -14.03
C PHE A 107 -14.45 -11.25 -15.51
N HIS A 108 -15.22 -11.88 -16.40
CA HIS A 108 -14.90 -11.95 -17.83
C HIS A 108 -14.44 -10.59 -18.43
N PRO A 109 -13.36 -10.56 -19.25
CA PRO A 109 -12.67 -9.36 -19.70
C PRO A 109 -13.51 -8.39 -20.56
N LYS A 110 -14.76 -8.74 -20.88
CA LYS A 110 -15.65 -7.95 -21.75
C LYS A 110 -16.38 -6.81 -21.04
N ARG A 111 -16.35 -6.72 -19.70
CA ARG A 111 -17.18 -5.75 -18.95
C ARG A 111 -16.46 -4.58 -18.27
N ASN A 112 -15.16 -4.36 -18.54
CA ASN A 112 -14.38 -3.22 -18.01
C ASN A 112 -14.50 -2.98 -16.48
N VAL A 113 -14.93 -3.99 -15.71
CA VAL A 113 -15.28 -3.83 -14.30
C VAL A 113 -14.09 -3.46 -13.42
N GLY A 114 -12.89 -3.94 -13.76
CA GLY A 114 -11.66 -3.55 -13.08
C GLY A 114 -11.36 -2.06 -13.20
N HIS A 115 -11.66 -1.43 -14.35
CA HIS A 115 -11.43 0.01 -14.54
C HIS A 115 -12.42 0.86 -13.74
N VAL A 116 -13.67 0.41 -13.62
CA VAL A 116 -14.68 1.07 -12.78
C VAL A 116 -14.25 1.03 -11.31
N PHE A 117 -13.73 -0.12 -10.85
CA PHE A 117 -13.18 -0.24 -9.50
C PHE A 117 -12.04 0.76 -9.28
N SER A 118 -11.04 0.81 -10.16
CA SER A 118 -9.92 1.75 -10.03
C SER A 118 -10.38 3.20 -10.05
N PHE A 119 -11.38 3.54 -10.86
CA PHE A 119 -11.94 4.90 -10.88
C PHE A 119 -12.57 5.26 -9.53
N VAL A 120 -13.39 4.39 -8.96
CA VAL A 120 -13.98 4.61 -7.62
C VAL A 120 -12.90 4.68 -6.54
N ALA A 121 -11.90 3.80 -6.59
CA ALA A 121 -10.78 3.83 -5.64
C ALA A 121 -10.04 5.18 -5.69
N LEU A 122 -9.69 5.66 -6.89
CA LEU A 122 -8.96 6.92 -7.09
C LEU A 122 -9.78 8.17 -6.75
N PHE A 123 -11.06 8.22 -7.11
CA PHE A 123 -11.89 9.41 -6.88
C PHE A 123 -12.54 9.48 -5.50
N VAL A 124 -12.69 8.34 -4.81
CA VAL A 124 -13.42 8.28 -3.54
C VAL A 124 -12.49 7.82 -2.42
N VAL A 125 -11.88 6.64 -2.54
CA VAL A 125 -11.17 6.00 -1.42
C VAL A 125 -9.89 6.74 -1.07
N PHE A 126 -8.97 6.94 -2.02
CA PHE A 126 -7.70 7.63 -1.77
C PHE A 126 -7.85 9.07 -1.25
N PRO A 127 -8.69 9.95 -1.84
CA PRO A 127 -8.85 11.30 -1.32
C PRO A 127 -9.53 11.30 0.05
N PHE A 128 -10.46 10.38 0.33
CA PHE A 128 -11.09 10.26 1.64
C PHE A 128 -10.07 9.90 2.73
N ILE A 129 -9.16 8.96 2.45
CA ILE A 129 -8.08 8.61 3.39
C ILE A 129 -7.22 9.84 3.70
N ILE A 130 -6.77 10.58 2.68
CA ILE A 130 -5.94 11.78 2.88
C ILE A 130 -6.67 12.84 3.73
N VAL A 131 -7.97 13.04 3.50
CA VAL A 131 -8.78 13.99 4.27
C VAL A 131 -8.95 13.55 5.72
N ALA A 132 -9.22 12.26 5.96
CA ALA A 132 -9.36 11.71 7.31
C ALA A 132 -8.07 11.88 8.13
N GLU A 133 -6.92 11.50 7.55
CA GLU A 133 -5.62 11.61 8.22
C GLU A 133 -5.24 13.08 8.48
N SER A 134 -5.48 13.94 7.48
CA SER A 134 -5.23 15.38 7.64
C SER A 134 -6.11 16.00 8.73
N PHE A 135 -7.35 15.54 8.87
CA PHE A 135 -8.27 16.02 9.88
C PHE A 135 -7.84 15.62 11.29
N SER A 136 -7.48 14.35 11.51
CA SER A 136 -6.92 13.88 12.78
C SER A 136 -5.65 14.64 13.15
N SER A 137 -4.70 14.76 12.20
CA SER A 137 -3.45 15.47 12.39
C SER A 137 -3.66 16.94 12.76
N ALA A 138 -4.60 17.62 12.09
CA ALA A 138 -4.94 19.01 12.38
C ALA A 138 -5.46 19.20 13.81
N GLN A 139 -6.21 18.24 14.36
CA GLN A 139 -6.71 18.32 15.74
C GLN A 139 -5.57 18.23 16.75
N TYR A 140 -4.68 17.26 16.59
CA TYR A 140 -3.52 17.12 17.46
C TYR A 140 -2.58 18.32 17.35
N PHE A 141 -2.41 18.88 16.15
CA PHE A 141 -1.63 20.08 15.94
C PHE A 141 -2.24 21.30 16.64
N LEU A 142 -3.55 21.51 16.51
CA LEU A 142 -4.26 22.62 17.16
C LEU A 142 -4.29 22.47 18.70
N TYR A 143 -4.36 21.25 19.20
CA TYR A 143 -4.26 20.97 20.64
C TYR A 143 -2.93 21.47 21.22
N CYS A 144 -1.82 21.29 20.49
CA CYS A 144 -0.50 21.79 20.89
C CYS A 144 -0.47 23.32 21.06
N PHE A 145 -1.13 24.08 20.18
CA PHE A 145 -1.12 25.54 20.24
C PHE A 145 -2.15 26.14 21.20
N ARG A 146 -3.34 25.54 21.32
CA ARG A 146 -4.48 26.14 22.05
C ARG A 146 -4.73 25.51 23.41
N GLY A 147 -4.09 24.38 23.73
CA GLY A 147 -4.20 23.70 25.02
C GLY A 147 -5.52 22.93 25.18
N ASN A 148 -6.66 23.62 25.24
CA ASN A 148 -7.98 22.99 25.29
C ASN A 148 -8.77 23.27 24.00
N LEU A 149 -9.13 22.20 23.30
CA LEU A 149 -10.11 22.20 22.23
C LEU A 149 -11.40 21.60 22.79
N ASP A 150 -12.28 22.43 23.36
CA ASP A 150 -13.66 22.04 23.68
C ASP A 150 -14.46 21.92 22.37
N VAL A 151 -14.16 20.87 21.59
CA VAL A 151 -14.89 20.52 20.37
C VAL A 151 -16.07 19.63 20.74
N HIS A 152 -17.18 20.25 21.15
CA HIS A 152 -18.43 19.57 21.55
C HIS A 152 -19.10 18.75 20.40
N TRP A 153 -18.55 18.76 19.19
CA TRP A 153 -19.14 18.10 18.01
C TRP A 153 -18.43 16.79 17.65
N MET A 154 -17.74 16.18 18.62
CA MET A 154 -17.21 14.81 18.61
C MET A 154 -17.88 14.01 19.73
#